data_AF-A0A4Y7M0T0-F1
#
_entry.id   AF-A0A4Y7M0T0-F1
#
_cell.length_a   1.000
_cell.length_b   1.000
_cell.length_c   1.000
_cell.angle_alpha   90.00
_cell.angle_beta   90.00
_cell.angle_gamma   90.00
#
_symmetry.space_group_name_H-M   'P 1'
#
loop_
_entity.id
_entity.type
_entity.pdbx_description
1 polymer ?
#
loop_
_entity_poly.entity_id
_entity_poly.type
_entity_poly.pdbx_seq_one_letter_code
_entity_poly.pdbx_strand_id
1 'polypeptide(L)'
;MTTASRPTFAPATGGQGRGETSLSSMSKQYSSRDLASHTKLKYRDIGQGSSEEVRSKDLKRDLEEREKTYKDKGDRKDRERERTIKAKPSAVSAQKKTRLEASGSLDADDPVEDESDDSVDEEDEDDTAELMAELQRIKAERAADLAKKEMEQRQEEERIRMENILSGNPLLNYTEKSQKSDLRVKRRWDDDVVFKNCSRAEPERKEITFINDSLRSEFHKKFMDKYIK
;
A
#
# COMPACT_ATOMS: atom_id res chain seq x y z
N MET A 1 -23.09 14.84 62.11
CA MET A 1 -22.65 14.01 60.97
C MET A 1 -22.73 12.55 61.39
N THR A 2 -23.30 11.65 60.58
CA THR A 2 -23.42 10.23 60.94
C THR A 2 -22.14 9.47 60.55
N THR A 3 -21.76 8.49 61.37
CA THR A 3 -20.53 7.70 61.20
C THR A 3 -20.74 6.44 60.37
N ALA A 4 -21.80 6.38 59.56
CA ALA A 4 -22.20 5.16 58.83
C ALA A 4 -21.35 4.92 57.58
N SER A 5 -20.98 5.97 56.85
CA SER A 5 -20.06 5.87 55.71
C SER A 5 -18.62 5.79 56.22
N ARG A 6 -18.05 4.57 56.24
CA ARG A 6 -16.67 4.32 56.71
C ARG A 6 -15.87 3.56 55.65
N PRO A 7 -14.56 3.84 55.50
CA PRO A 7 -13.70 3.04 54.64
C PRO A 7 -13.47 1.64 55.23
N THR A 8 -13.17 0.68 54.36
CA THR A 8 -12.76 -0.67 54.75
C THR A 8 -11.26 -0.72 54.99
N PHE A 9 -10.83 -0.85 56.25
CA PHE A 9 -9.40 -0.95 56.59
C PHE A 9 -8.88 -2.40 56.59
N ALA A 10 -9.76 -3.36 56.88
CA ALA A 10 -9.47 -4.78 56.80
C ALA A 10 -10.49 -5.44 55.85
N PRO A 11 -10.03 -6.22 54.85
CA PRO A 11 -10.94 -6.95 53.96
C PRO A 11 -11.55 -8.16 54.69
N ALA A 12 -12.67 -8.67 54.17
CA ALA A 12 -13.23 -9.94 54.65
C ALA A 12 -12.28 -11.11 54.32
N THR A 13 -12.05 -11.99 55.29
CA THR A 13 -11.22 -13.20 55.12
C THR A 13 -12.08 -14.38 54.67
N GLY A 14 -11.59 -15.15 53.70
CA GLY A 14 -12.19 -16.44 53.35
C GLY A 14 -11.99 -17.50 54.44
N GLY A 15 -12.73 -18.61 54.37
CA GLY A 15 -12.66 -19.74 55.29
C GLY A 15 -13.86 -19.89 56.23
N GLN A 16 -14.98 -19.20 56.00
CA GLN A 16 -16.21 -19.32 56.81
C GLN A 16 -17.48 -19.42 55.93
N GLY A 17 -17.34 -19.36 54.62
CA GLY A 17 -18.40 -19.37 53.63
C GLY A 17 -18.71 -20.76 53.06
N ARG A 18 -19.59 -20.76 52.06
CA ARG A 18 -20.03 -21.98 51.36
C ARG A 18 -18.86 -22.64 50.64
N GLY A 19 -18.69 -23.94 50.87
CA GLY A 19 -17.64 -24.73 50.22
C GLY A 19 -16.24 -24.60 50.83
N GLU A 20 -16.08 -23.88 51.95
CA GLU A 20 -14.74 -23.56 52.48
C GLU A 20 -14.29 -24.43 53.66
N THR A 21 -15.19 -24.86 54.56
CA THR A 21 -14.80 -25.57 55.81
C THR A 21 -15.44 -26.93 56.00
N SER A 22 -16.75 -27.04 55.74
CA SER A 22 -17.50 -28.28 55.96
C SER A 22 -18.29 -28.64 54.73
N LEU A 23 -17.80 -29.64 53.97
CA LEU A 23 -18.54 -30.27 52.87
C LEU A 23 -19.82 -31.01 53.35
N SER A 24 -20.01 -31.18 54.67
CA SER A 24 -21.11 -31.94 55.24
C SER A 24 -22.41 -31.12 55.43
N SER A 25 -22.31 -29.79 55.60
CA SER A 25 -23.48 -28.89 55.59
C SER A 25 -23.67 -28.27 54.20
N MET A 26 -23.69 -29.13 53.17
CA MET A 26 -23.76 -28.65 51.79
C MET A 26 -25.16 -28.16 51.48
N SER A 27 -25.28 -26.87 51.17
CA SER A 27 -26.53 -26.31 50.69
C SER A 27 -26.89 -26.86 49.31
N LYS A 28 -28.19 -27.03 49.05
CA LYS A 28 -28.72 -27.40 47.72
C LYS A 28 -28.79 -26.24 46.73
N GLN A 29 -28.43 -25.04 47.15
CA GLN A 29 -28.42 -23.86 46.30
C GLN A 29 -27.17 -23.86 45.43
N TYR A 30 -27.35 -23.78 44.11
CA TYR A 30 -26.29 -23.62 43.12
C TYR A 30 -26.62 -22.44 42.20
N SER A 31 -25.59 -21.77 41.69
CA SER A 31 -25.72 -20.70 40.70
C SER A 31 -25.82 -21.28 39.29
N SER A 32 -26.38 -20.53 38.34
CA SER A 32 -26.33 -20.90 36.92
C SER A 32 -24.91 -21.04 36.39
N ARG A 33 -23.93 -20.38 37.02
CA ARG A 33 -22.49 -20.50 36.72
C ARG A 33 -21.84 -21.78 37.25
N ASP A 34 -22.47 -22.46 38.21
CA ASP A 34 -21.95 -23.70 38.81
C ASP A 34 -22.42 -24.95 38.04
N LEU A 35 -23.27 -24.77 37.02
CA LEU A 35 -23.66 -25.84 36.12
C LEU A 35 -22.44 -26.36 35.33
N ALA A 36 -22.48 -27.65 34.97
CA ALA A 36 -21.38 -28.31 34.30
C ALA A 36 -20.99 -27.59 33.00
N SER A 37 -19.81 -27.00 32.99
CA SER A 37 -19.21 -26.33 31.84
C SER A 37 -17.70 -26.59 31.82
N HIS A 38 -17.13 -26.70 30.61
CA HIS A 38 -15.71 -27.02 30.42
C HIS A 38 -15.24 -28.26 31.20
N THR A 39 -16.00 -29.34 31.13
CA THR A 39 -15.73 -30.61 31.85
C THR A 39 -14.50 -31.38 31.33
N LYS A 40 -13.89 -30.93 30.23
CA LYS A 40 -12.70 -31.54 29.63
C LYS A 40 -11.55 -30.53 29.61
N LEU A 41 -10.47 -30.87 30.30
CA LEU A 41 -9.22 -30.13 30.24
C LEU A 41 -8.53 -30.35 28.90
N LYS A 42 -8.01 -29.27 28.31
CA LYS A 42 -7.18 -29.33 27.11
C LYS A 42 -5.72 -29.49 27.53
N TYR A 43 -5.03 -30.43 26.90
CA TYR A 43 -3.58 -30.59 27.01
C TYR A 43 -2.92 -29.99 25.77
N ARG A 44 -1.64 -29.62 25.89
CA ARG A 44 -0.87 -29.16 24.74
C ARG A 44 -0.47 -30.36 23.91
N ASP A 45 -0.84 -30.35 22.63
CA ASP A 45 -0.38 -31.36 21.68
C ASP A 45 1.07 -31.07 21.23
N ILE A 46 1.67 -32.05 20.56
CA ILE A 46 2.96 -31.90 19.89
C ILE A 46 2.85 -30.76 18.86
N GLY A 47 3.80 -29.84 18.85
CA GLY A 47 3.84 -28.62 18.05
C GLY A 47 3.28 -27.37 18.75
N GLN A 48 2.54 -27.50 19.86
CA GLN A 48 1.96 -26.37 20.61
C GLN A 48 2.86 -25.88 21.76
N GLY A 49 4.13 -26.29 21.78
CA GLY A 49 5.02 -26.05 22.91
C GLY A 49 4.64 -26.91 24.11
N SER A 50 4.53 -28.22 23.88
CA SER A 50 4.46 -29.23 24.95
C SER A 50 5.71 -29.14 25.85
N SER A 51 5.57 -29.54 27.12
CA SER A 51 6.67 -29.46 28.09
C SER A 51 7.90 -30.25 27.67
N GLU A 52 7.73 -31.34 26.90
CA GLU A 52 8.83 -32.15 26.37
C GLU A 52 9.62 -31.42 25.29
N GLU A 53 8.92 -30.72 24.38
CA GLU A 53 9.57 -29.92 23.33
C GLU A 53 10.33 -28.73 23.89
N VAL A 54 9.77 -28.08 24.92
CA VAL A 54 10.43 -26.94 25.56
C VAL A 54 11.71 -27.40 26.28
N ARG A 55 11.71 -28.62 26.85
CA ARG A 55 12.91 -29.19 27.49
C ARG A 55 14.02 -29.54 26.50
N SER A 56 13.67 -29.94 25.27
CA SER A 56 14.66 -30.31 24.24
C SER A 56 15.17 -29.13 23.41
N LYS A 57 14.46 -28.00 23.40
CA LYS A 57 14.82 -26.81 22.62
C LYS A 57 15.86 -25.94 23.33
N ASP A 58 16.83 -25.43 22.55
CA ASP A 58 17.70 -24.34 22.98
C ASP A 58 17.02 -22.99 22.76
N LEU A 59 16.38 -22.49 23.82
CA LEU A 59 15.59 -21.25 23.79
C LEU A 59 16.45 -20.01 23.57
N LYS A 60 17.72 -20.03 23.99
CA LYS A 60 18.60 -18.87 23.87
C LYS A 60 18.95 -18.60 22.42
N ARG A 61 19.36 -19.65 21.71
CA ARG A 61 19.72 -19.56 20.28
C ARG A 61 18.52 -19.13 19.42
N ASP A 62 17.34 -19.72 19.64
CA ASP A 62 16.11 -19.38 18.89
C ASP A 62 15.72 -17.91 19.11
N LEU A 63 15.83 -17.42 20.35
CA LEU A 63 15.59 -16.02 20.68
C LEU A 63 16.56 -15.09 19.94
N GLU A 64 17.86 -15.37 19.97
CA GLU A 64 18.88 -14.56 19.30
C GLU A 64 18.67 -14.50 17.78
N GLU A 65 18.33 -15.62 17.14
CA GLU A 65 18.02 -15.68 15.72
C GLU A 65 16.78 -14.84 15.38
N ARG A 66 15.73 -14.95 16.20
CA ARG A 66 14.49 -14.19 16.01
C ARG A 66 14.67 -12.70 16.24
N GLU A 67 15.47 -12.30 17.22
CA GLU A 67 15.85 -10.90 17.42
C GLU A 67 16.67 -10.36 16.24
N LYS A 68 17.63 -11.13 15.72
CA LYS A 68 18.41 -10.74 14.55
C LYS A 68 17.53 -10.51 13.33
N THR A 69 16.58 -11.41 13.05
CA THR A 69 15.65 -11.26 11.92
C THR A 69 14.70 -10.08 12.10
N TYR A 70 14.23 -9.82 13.33
CA TYR A 70 13.38 -8.66 13.60
C TYR A 70 14.16 -7.35 13.44
N LYS A 71 15.41 -7.30 13.88
CA LYS A 71 16.28 -6.14 13.75
C LYS A 71 16.58 -5.83 12.28
N ASP A 72 16.92 -6.83 11.46
CA ASP A 72 17.13 -6.63 10.01
C ASP A 72 15.86 -6.13 9.31
N LYS A 73 14.69 -6.66 9.68
CA LYS A 73 13.39 -6.15 9.17
C LYS A 73 13.11 -4.72 9.61
N GLY A 74 13.44 -4.37 10.85
CA GLY A 74 13.34 -3.02 11.40
C GLY A 74 14.21 -2.04 10.61
N ASP A 75 15.49 -2.36 10.44
CA ASP A 75 16.45 -1.53 9.72
C ASP A 75 16.05 -1.34 8.24
N ARG A 76 15.54 -2.38 7.58
CA ARG A 76 15.00 -2.27 6.21
C ARG A 76 13.79 -1.34 6.13
N LYS A 77 12.85 -1.48 7.06
CA LYS A 77 11.64 -0.64 7.13
C LYS A 77 11.98 0.81 7.45
N ASP A 78 12.94 1.05 8.33
CA ASP A 78 13.37 2.40 8.67
C ASP A 78 14.16 3.05 7.53
N ARG A 79 14.99 2.29 6.81
CA ARG A 79 15.62 2.76 5.55
C ARG A 79 14.59 3.07 4.46
N GLU A 80 13.54 2.28 4.32
CA GLU A 80 12.44 2.54 3.39
C GLU A 80 11.64 3.79 3.78
N ARG A 81 11.36 3.98 5.07
CA ARG A 81 10.76 5.21 5.62
C ARG A 81 11.66 6.43 5.38
N GLU A 82 12.96 6.30 5.60
CA GLU A 82 13.90 7.40 5.35
C GLU A 82 14.01 7.73 3.86
N ARG A 83 14.02 6.71 2.98
CA ARG A 83 14.01 6.90 1.52
C ARG A 83 12.72 7.55 1.03
N THR A 84 11.56 7.18 1.56
CA THR A 84 10.28 7.81 1.19
C THR A 84 10.15 9.24 1.72
N ILE A 85 10.80 9.56 2.84
CA ILE A 85 10.88 10.94 3.36
C ILE A 85 11.88 11.78 2.54
N LYS A 86 13.04 11.23 2.14
CA LYS A 86 14.07 11.92 1.34
C LYS A 86 13.75 12.00 -0.16
N ALA A 87 13.00 11.06 -0.72
CA ALA A 87 12.60 11.03 -2.14
C ALA A 87 11.44 11.98 -2.48
N LYS A 88 11.00 12.82 -1.53
CA LYS A 88 10.21 14.02 -1.84
C LYS A 88 11.17 15.20 -2.02
N PRO A 89 11.77 15.43 -3.21
CA PRO A 89 12.38 16.72 -3.47
C PRO A 89 11.26 17.77 -3.42
N SER A 90 11.59 18.92 -2.85
CA SER A 90 10.82 20.15 -2.88
C SER A 90 10.61 20.61 -4.34
N ALA A 91 9.68 19.97 -5.05
CA ALA A 91 9.20 20.37 -6.35
C ALA A 91 7.76 20.89 -6.19
N VAL A 92 7.62 22.08 -5.61
CA VAL A 92 6.40 22.87 -5.78
C VAL A 92 6.53 23.62 -7.10
N SER A 93 6.37 22.89 -8.20
CA SER A 93 5.90 23.44 -9.47
C SER A 93 4.45 23.03 -9.60
N ALA A 94 3.56 24.01 -9.48
CA ALA A 94 2.13 23.85 -9.54
C ALA A 94 1.69 23.33 -10.92
N GLN A 95 1.33 22.05 -11.01
CA GLN A 95 0.33 21.60 -11.98
C GLN A 95 -0.61 20.58 -11.35
N LYS A 96 -1.79 21.08 -11.03
CA LYS A 96 -3.05 20.36 -10.83
C LYS A 96 -3.24 19.38 -12.01
N LYS A 97 -3.03 18.08 -11.78
CA LYS A 97 -3.59 17.03 -12.64
C LYS A 97 -4.72 16.35 -11.90
N THR A 98 -5.87 16.49 -12.52
CA THR A 98 -7.19 15.97 -12.17
C THR A 98 -7.12 14.46 -11.99
N ARG A 99 -7.68 13.99 -10.88
CA ARG A 99 -8.18 12.63 -10.71
C ARG A 99 -9.16 12.35 -11.85
N LEU A 100 -8.74 11.54 -12.83
CA LEU A 100 -9.61 10.90 -13.79
C LEU A 100 -9.96 9.53 -13.22
N GLU A 101 -11.25 9.31 -13.00
CA GLU A 101 -11.86 8.01 -12.80
C GLU A 101 -11.45 7.07 -13.94
N ALA A 102 -10.94 5.89 -13.61
CA ALA A 102 -10.72 4.83 -14.58
C ALA A 102 -12.05 4.13 -14.87
N SER A 103 -12.83 4.70 -15.79
CA SER A 103 -13.89 3.97 -16.48
C SER A 103 -13.25 2.98 -17.45
N GLY A 104 -13.67 1.72 -17.35
CA GLY A 104 -13.13 0.62 -18.13
C GLY A 104 -13.14 0.88 -19.64
N SER A 105 -12.00 0.58 -20.25
CA SER A 105 -11.90 0.12 -21.63
C SER A 105 -10.77 -0.90 -21.61
N LEU A 106 -11.17 -2.12 -21.24
CA LEU A 106 -10.46 -3.34 -21.55
C LEU A 106 -10.49 -3.46 -23.07
N ASP A 107 -9.38 -3.15 -23.72
CA ASP A 107 -9.11 -3.52 -25.10
C ASP A 107 -7.65 -3.96 -25.17
N ALA A 108 -7.48 -5.24 -24.86
CA ALA A 108 -6.28 -6.01 -25.03
C ALA A 108 -6.71 -7.26 -25.80
N ASP A 109 -6.94 -7.10 -27.10
CA ASP A 109 -6.94 -8.22 -28.03
C ASP A 109 -5.50 -8.73 -28.15
N ASP A 110 -5.16 -9.59 -27.20
CA ASP A 110 -4.05 -10.54 -27.30
C ASP A 110 -4.58 -11.74 -28.10
N PRO A 111 -4.09 -12.01 -29.32
CA PRO A 111 -4.53 -13.17 -30.08
C PRO A 111 -4.08 -14.43 -29.34
N VAL A 112 -5.05 -15.09 -28.71
CA VAL A 112 -4.90 -16.45 -28.21
C VAL A 112 -4.57 -17.38 -29.38
N GLU A 113 -3.33 -17.88 -29.41
CA GLU A 113 -2.97 -19.05 -30.21
C GLU A 113 -3.75 -20.24 -29.65
N ASP A 114 -4.83 -20.59 -30.35
CA ASP A 114 -5.58 -21.82 -30.13
C ASP A 114 -4.79 -22.97 -30.77
N GLU A 115 -4.49 -23.96 -29.95
CA GLU A 115 -3.83 -25.18 -30.38
C GLU A 115 -4.72 -25.93 -31.38
N SER A 116 -4.23 -26.06 -32.61
CA SER A 116 -4.75 -27.03 -33.58
C SER A 116 -3.74 -28.15 -33.73
N ASP A 117 -4.12 -29.29 -33.17
CA ASP A 117 -3.64 -30.63 -33.48
C ASP A 117 -3.84 -30.93 -34.98
N ASP A 118 -2.77 -31.22 -35.71
CA ASP A 118 -2.84 -32.15 -36.84
C ASP A 118 -1.48 -32.85 -37.06
N SER A 119 -1.58 -34.17 -37.06
CA SER A 119 -0.59 -35.18 -37.40
C SER A 119 -0.01 -35.06 -38.82
N VAL A 120 1.25 -35.43 -39.05
CA VAL A 120 1.71 -36.65 -39.77
C VAL A 120 3.20 -36.61 -40.18
N ASP A 121 3.78 -37.80 -40.05
CA ASP A 121 4.97 -38.49 -40.60
C ASP A 121 5.79 -37.94 -41.81
N GLU A 122 7.11 -38.12 -41.65
CA GLU A 122 8.25 -38.44 -42.54
C GLU A 122 8.37 -38.07 -44.05
N GLU A 123 9.64 -37.74 -44.38
CA GLU A 123 10.44 -38.03 -45.59
C GLU A 123 10.67 -36.99 -46.73
N ASP A 124 11.93 -37.05 -47.19
CA ASP A 124 12.77 -36.23 -48.10
C ASP A 124 12.16 -35.71 -49.44
N GLU A 125 12.63 -34.54 -49.91
CA GLU A 125 13.16 -34.30 -51.29
C GLU A 125 13.57 -32.82 -51.52
N ASP A 126 14.85 -32.59 -51.83
CA ASP A 126 15.62 -31.31 -51.71
C ASP A 126 15.42 -30.29 -52.86
N ASP A 127 14.64 -30.59 -53.91
CA ASP A 127 14.65 -29.79 -55.16
C ASP A 127 13.50 -28.74 -55.28
N THR A 128 12.55 -28.70 -54.33
CA THR A 128 11.45 -27.69 -54.32
C THR A 128 11.72 -26.50 -53.38
N ALA A 129 12.74 -26.61 -52.52
CA ALA A 129 13.09 -25.62 -51.51
C ALA A 129 13.75 -24.36 -52.12
N GLU A 130 14.59 -24.52 -53.16
CA GLU A 130 15.33 -23.40 -53.74
C GLU A 130 14.43 -22.37 -54.44
N LEU A 131 13.39 -22.82 -55.17
CA LEU A 131 12.48 -21.92 -55.89
C LEU A 131 11.58 -21.10 -54.95
N MET A 132 11.17 -21.69 -53.82
CA MET A 132 10.43 -20.98 -52.79
C MET A 132 11.32 -19.99 -52.03
N ALA A 133 12.62 -20.28 -51.86
CA ALA A 133 13.57 -19.36 -51.27
C ALA A 133 13.80 -18.10 -52.14
N GLU A 134 13.85 -18.23 -53.47
CA GLU A 134 13.98 -17.09 -54.39
C GLU A 134 12.72 -16.21 -54.37
N LEU A 135 11.52 -16.81 -54.36
CA LEU A 135 10.26 -16.06 -54.22
C LEU A 135 10.13 -15.39 -52.85
N GLN A 136 10.56 -16.05 -51.79
CA GLN A 136 10.62 -15.46 -50.45
C GLN A 136 11.60 -14.30 -50.39
N ARG A 137 12.73 -14.37 -51.11
CA ARG A 137 13.69 -13.26 -51.21
C ARG A 137 13.12 -12.06 -51.96
N ILE A 138 12.45 -12.26 -53.10
CA ILE A 138 11.78 -11.17 -53.85
C ILE A 138 10.61 -10.58 -53.05
N LYS A 139 9.87 -11.43 -52.32
CA LYS A 139 8.77 -11.00 -51.46
C LYS A 139 9.29 -10.24 -50.24
N ALA A 140 10.40 -10.66 -49.65
CA ALA A 140 11.06 -9.97 -48.54
C ALA A 140 11.67 -8.63 -48.97
N GLU A 141 12.28 -8.56 -50.16
CA GLU A 141 12.83 -7.32 -50.70
C GLU A 141 11.72 -6.31 -51.02
N ARG A 142 10.64 -6.74 -51.69
CA ARG A 142 9.47 -5.87 -51.92
C ARG A 142 8.74 -5.49 -50.64
N ALA A 143 8.66 -6.39 -49.66
CA ALA A 143 8.08 -6.07 -48.36
C ALA A 143 8.94 -5.07 -47.59
N ALA A 144 10.28 -5.15 -47.70
CA ALA A 144 11.19 -4.20 -47.07
C ALA A 144 11.10 -2.80 -47.72
N ASP A 145 10.97 -2.71 -49.04
CA ASP A 145 10.81 -1.43 -49.74
C ASP A 145 9.43 -0.80 -49.50
N LEU A 146 8.36 -1.60 -49.46
CA LEU A 146 7.03 -1.13 -49.04
C LEU A 146 7.03 -0.68 -47.58
N ALA A 147 7.68 -1.42 -46.68
CA ALA A 147 7.79 -1.04 -45.27
C ALA A 147 8.58 0.26 -45.10
N LYS A 148 9.67 0.46 -45.87
CA LYS A 148 10.41 1.74 -45.86
C LYS A 148 9.55 2.90 -46.37
N LYS A 149 8.82 2.69 -47.46
CA LYS A 149 7.94 3.72 -48.04
C LYS A 149 6.74 4.04 -47.15
N GLU A 150 6.17 3.04 -46.48
CA GLU A 150 5.09 3.22 -45.50
C GLU A 150 5.61 3.95 -44.25
N MET A 151 6.82 3.63 -43.79
CA MET A 151 7.46 4.34 -42.68
C MET A 151 7.74 5.81 -43.03
N GLU A 152 8.14 6.10 -44.27
CA GLU A 152 8.37 7.47 -44.74
C GLU A 152 7.05 8.25 -44.86
N GLN A 153 6.02 7.65 -45.46
CA GLN A 153 4.68 8.25 -45.54
C GLN A 153 4.08 8.46 -44.16
N ARG A 154 4.21 7.50 -43.23
CA ARG A 154 3.75 7.64 -41.85
C ARG A 154 4.49 8.75 -41.11
N GLN A 155 5.80 8.89 -41.32
CA GLN A 155 6.57 10.01 -40.76
C GLN A 155 6.14 11.35 -41.34
N GLU A 156 5.82 11.41 -42.63
CA GLU A 156 5.40 12.64 -43.29
C GLU A 156 3.97 13.02 -42.88
N GLU A 157 3.06 12.05 -42.77
CA GLU A 157 1.73 12.21 -42.18
C GLU A 157 1.82 12.60 -40.70
N GLU A 158 2.73 12.02 -39.93
CA GLU A 158 2.99 12.42 -38.55
C GLU A 158 3.58 13.83 -38.47
N ARG A 159 4.46 14.22 -39.40
CA ARG A 159 4.96 15.61 -39.48
C ARG A 159 3.85 16.59 -39.81
N ILE A 160 3.00 16.29 -40.79
CA ILE A 160 1.87 17.13 -41.16
C ILE A 160 0.85 17.17 -40.01
N ARG A 161 0.59 16.04 -39.36
CA ARG A 161 -0.29 15.95 -38.19
C ARG A 161 0.28 16.74 -37.01
N MET A 162 1.59 16.64 -36.76
CA MET A 162 2.27 17.44 -35.74
C MET A 162 2.22 18.92 -36.09
N GLU A 163 2.43 19.32 -37.35
CA GLU A 163 2.36 20.71 -37.81
C GLU A 163 0.93 21.27 -37.70
N ASN A 164 -0.10 20.49 -38.02
CA ASN A 164 -1.50 20.86 -37.82
C ASN A 164 -1.89 20.90 -36.34
N ILE A 165 -1.34 20.03 -35.50
CA ILE A 165 -1.54 20.10 -34.04
C ILE A 165 -0.83 21.34 -33.47
N LEU A 166 0.35 21.68 -34.00
CA LEU A 166 1.11 22.86 -33.59
C LEU A 166 0.40 24.16 -34.02
N SER A 167 -0.07 24.24 -35.27
CA SER A 167 -0.67 25.43 -35.88
C SER A 167 -2.17 25.56 -35.63
N GLY A 168 -2.87 24.44 -35.42
CA GLY A 168 -4.30 24.39 -35.10
C GLY A 168 -4.63 24.74 -33.65
N ASN A 169 -3.61 24.86 -32.79
CA ASN A 169 -3.78 25.35 -31.43
C ASN A 169 -3.68 26.88 -31.39
N PRO A 170 -4.79 27.62 -31.26
CA PRO A 170 -4.78 29.08 -31.24
C PRO A 170 -4.02 29.67 -30.04
N LEU A 171 -3.66 28.88 -29.01
CA LEU A 171 -2.82 29.32 -27.89
C LEU A 171 -1.32 29.39 -28.26
N LEU A 172 -0.85 28.61 -29.23
CA LEU A 172 0.56 28.61 -29.67
C LEU A 172 0.87 29.75 -30.67
N ASN A 173 -0.08 30.09 -31.53
CA ASN A 173 0.07 31.17 -32.53
C ASN A 173 -0.02 32.59 -31.95
N TYR A 174 -0.26 32.74 -30.64
CA TYR A 174 -0.21 34.04 -29.96
C TYR A 174 1.22 34.57 -29.80
N THR A 175 2.23 33.71 -29.96
CA THR A 175 3.65 34.06 -29.73
C THR A 175 4.22 34.97 -30.82
N GLU A 176 3.84 34.80 -32.09
CA GLU A 176 4.35 35.62 -33.20
C GLU A 176 3.61 36.96 -33.38
N LYS A 177 2.34 37.04 -32.96
CA LYS A 177 1.56 38.30 -32.97
C LYS A 177 1.65 39.12 -31.67
N SER A 178 2.42 38.67 -30.68
CA SER A 178 2.66 39.42 -29.44
C SER A 178 3.87 40.36 -29.56
N GLN A 179 3.84 41.27 -30.52
CA GLN A 179 4.60 42.51 -30.40
C GLN A 179 3.92 43.36 -29.31
N LYS A 180 4.52 43.37 -28.12
CA LYS A 180 4.34 44.38 -27.05
C LYS A 180 2.99 44.42 -26.32
N SER A 181 2.57 43.29 -25.74
CA SER A 181 1.88 43.37 -24.44
C SER A 181 2.37 42.26 -23.53
N ASP A 182 3.14 42.65 -22.51
CA ASP A 182 3.49 41.78 -21.38
C ASP A 182 2.20 41.38 -20.65
N LEU A 183 1.55 40.29 -21.09
CA LEU A 183 0.50 39.59 -20.32
C LEU A 183 1.08 38.76 -19.16
N ARG A 184 2.30 39.11 -18.69
CA ARG A 184 2.77 38.64 -17.40
C ARG A 184 1.90 39.29 -16.33
N VAL A 185 1.07 38.48 -15.68
CA VAL A 185 0.29 38.86 -14.50
C VAL A 185 1.21 39.58 -13.52
N LYS A 186 1.12 40.92 -13.52
CA LYS A 186 2.07 41.82 -12.86
C LYS A 186 1.89 41.84 -11.34
N ARG A 187 0.74 41.37 -10.88
CA ARG A 187 0.37 41.17 -9.48
C ARG A 187 -0.53 39.94 -9.41
N ARG A 188 -0.11 38.96 -8.62
CA ARG A 188 -0.91 37.76 -8.36
C ARG A 188 -2.01 38.15 -7.37
N TRP A 189 -3.16 37.49 -7.41
CA TRP A 189 -4.21 37.70 -6.41
C TRP A 189 -3.70 37.45 -4.97
N ASP A 190 -2.73 36.56 -4.83
CA ASP A 190 -2.01 36.25 -3.60
C ASP A 190 -0.95 37.29 -3.19
N ASP A 191 -0.66 38.30 -4.01
CA ASP A 191 0.47 39.22 -3.78
C ASP A 191 0.15 40.24 -2.66
N ASP A 192 -1.11 40.66 -2.55
CA ASP A 192 -1.63 41.63 -1.58
C ASP A 192 -2.17 40.96 -0.30
N VAL A 193 -1.36 40.09 0.30
CA VAL A 193 -1.71 39.37 1.55
C VAL A 193 -0.58 39.60 2.55
N VAL A 194 -0.95 40.06 3.74
CA VAL A 194 -0.01 40.46 4.81
C VAL A 194 0.79 39.30 5.43
N PHE A 195 0.32 38.06 5.28
CA PHE A 195 1.00 36.86 5.75
C PHE A 195 1.31 35.92 4.58
N LYS A 196 2.57 35.50 4.45
CA LYS A 196 3.03 34.56 3.43
C LYS A 196 3.62 33.32 4.09
N ASN A 197 3.25 32.13 3.60
CA ASN A 197 3.97 30.88 3.86
C ASN A 197 4.20 30.51 5.35
N CYS A 198 3.29 30.87 6.26
CA CYS A 198 3.46 30.65 7.71
C CYS A 198 3.68 29.18 8.12
N SER A 199 3.14 28.22 7.37
CA SER A 199 3.29 26.78 7.63
C SER A 199 4.32 26.08 6.74
N ARG A 200 5.14 26.81 5.98
CA ARG A 200 6.05 26.19 4.99
C ARG A 200 7.13 25.30 5.59
N ALA A 201 7.50 25.52 6.84
CA ALA A 201 8.48 24.72 7.57
C ALA A 201 7.84 23.70 8.54
N GLU A 202 6.50 23.63 8.61
CA GLU A 202 5.84 22.68 9.51
C GLU A 202 5.94 21.26 8.95
N PRO A 203 6.44 20.28 9.71
CA PRO A 203 6.52 18.90 9.24
C PRO A 203 5.10 18.35 9.00
N GLU A 204 4.83 17.81 7.81
CA GLU A 204 3.52 17.25 7.41
C GLU A 204 3.02 16.13 8.35
N ARG A 205 3.91 15.53 9.14
CA ARG A 205 3.58 14.43 10.05
C ARG A 205 4.08 14.76 11.46
N LYS A 206 3.14 14.82 12.40
CA LYS A 206 3.44 14.83 13.83
C LYS A 206 4.16 13.53 14.18
N GLU A 207 5.29 13.64 14.87
CA GLU A 207 6.03 12.48 15.36
C GLU A 207 5.12 11.62 16.24
N ILE A 208 5.15 10.30 16.02
CA ILE A 208 4.36 9.35 16.81
C ILE A 208 5.10 9.17 18.14
N THR A 209 4.80 10.04 19.10
CA THR A 209 5.32 9.97 20.46
C THR A 209 4.29 9.32 21.37
N PHE A 210 4.72 8.30 22.12
CA PHE A 210 3.91 7.73 23.20
C PHE A 210 4.26 8.44 24.50
N ILE A 211 3.23 8.96 25.17
CA ILE A 211 3.37 9.61 26.48
C ILE A 211 2.55 8.78 27.47
N ASN A 212 3.21 8.29 28.53
CA ASN A 212 2.55 7.61 29.65
C ASN A 212 1.88 8.62 30.58
N ASP A 213 0.91 9.36 30.04
CA ASP A 213 0.12 10.38 30.73
C ASP A 213 -1.26 10.42 30.08
N SER A 214 -2.31 10.22 30.88
CA SER A 214 -3.69 10.16 30.39
C SER A 214 -4.26 11.50 29.93
N LEU A 215 -3.67 12.64 30.33
CA LEU A 215 -4.15 13.97 29.98
C LEU A 215 -3.30 14.63 28.90
N ARG A 216 -1.99 14.36 28.90
CA ARG A 216 -1.06 14.97 27.94
C ARG A 216 -0.80 14.14 26.69
N SER A 217 -1.26 12.89 26.67
CA SER A 217 -1.19 12.05 25.48
C SER A 217 -1.90 12.71 24.30
N GLU A 218 -1.32 12.57 23.11
CA GLU A 218 -1.94 13.00 21.84
C GLU A 218 -3.32 12.37 21.63
N PHE A 219 -3.57 11.19 22.20
CA PHE A 219 -4.89 10.58 22.22
C PHE A 219 -5.90 11.45 22.98
N HIS A 220 -5.55 11.90 24.18
CA HIS A 220 -6.44 12.68 25.03
C HIS A 220 -6.68 14.08 24.46
N LYS A 221 -5.64 14.74 23.95
CA LYS A 221 -5.78 16.03 23.27
C LYS A 221 -6.76 15.94 22.10
N LYS A 222 -6.58 14.95 21.21
CA LYS A 222 -7.50 14.70 20.09
C LYS A 222 -8.91 14.31 20.54
N PHE A 223 -9.02 13.58 21.64
CA PHE A 223 -10.33 13.25 22.23
C PHE A 223 -11.04 14.52 22.69
N MET A 224 -10.35 15.38 23.43
CA MET A 224 -10.92 16.64 23.92
C MET A 224 -11.27 17.58 22.78
N ASP A 225 -10.38 17.78 21.80
CA ASP A 225 -10.66 18.58 20.60
C ASP A 225 -11.87 18.08 19.80
N LYS A 226 -12.15 16.77 19.86
CA LYS A 226 -13.27 16.15 19.13
C LYS A 226 -14.60 16.26 19.88
N TYR A 227 -14.59 16.03 21.19
CA TYR A 227 -15.81 15.90 22.00
C TYR A 227 -16.16 17.17 22.78
N ILE A 228 -15.24 18.13 22.88
CA ILE A 228 -15.45 19.43 23.50
C ILE A 228 -15.10 20.49 22.45
N LYS A 229 -16.05 21.40 22.20
CA LYS A 229 -15.96 22.42 21.15
C LYS A 229 -15.91 23.81 21.76
#